data_AF-A0A9P6KZA5-F1
#
_entry.id   AF-A0A9P6KZA5-F1
#
_cell.length_a   1.000
_cell.length_b   1.000
_cell.length_c   1.000
_cell.angle_alpha   90.00
_cell.angle_beta   90.00
_cell.angle_gamma   90.00
#
_symmetry.space_group_name_H-M   'P 1'
#
loop_
_entity.id
_entity.type
_entity.pdbx_description
1 polymer ?
#
loop_
_entity_poly.entity_id
_entity_poly.type
_entity_poly.pdbx_seq_one_letter_code
_entity_poly.pdbx_strand_id
1 'polypeptide(L)'
;MIAIPMIGLLAYLFETTNISDYNSLLVSLLVISSICALLTALTTSFVLKYLSSTTFSMIGAFNKILMGFSGLVFLRESINFFRLLSLLIGAFSTLLYINSLRFKKMIN
;
A
#
# COMPACT_ATOMS: atom_id res chain seq x y z
N MET A 1 6.48 1.25 -14.71
CA MET A 1 5.81 1.00 -16.01
C MET A 1 6.30 -0.25 -16.74
N ILE A 2 7.48 -0.83 -16.42
CA ILE A 2 7.89 -2.17 -16.93
C ILE A 2 7.06 -3.31 -16.32
N ALA A 3 6.51 -3.15 -15.11
CA ALA A 3 5.80 -4.21 -14.42
C ALA A 3 4.50 -4.65 -15.11
N ILE A 4 3.74 -3.74 -15.71
CA ILE A 4 2.45 -4.06 -16.34
C ILE A 4 2.58 -5.03 -17.54
N PRO A 5 3.48 -4.79 -18.53
CA PRO A 5 3.68 -5.76 -19.61
C PRO A 5 4.32 -7.06 -19.12
N MET A 6 5.18 -7.02 -18.09
CA MET A 6 5.79 -8.23 -17.52
C MET A 6 4.77 -9.10 -16.78
N ILE A 7 3.88 -8.50 -15.98
CA ILE A 7 2.82 -9.22 -15.27
C ILE A 7 1.81 -9.81 -16.27
N GLY A 8 1.45 -9.06 -17.31
CA GLY A 8 0.56 -9.56 -18.36
C GLY A 8 1.15 -10.73 -19.15
N LEU A 9 2.44 -10.67 -19.48
CA LEU A 9 3.14 -11.77 -20.15
C LEU A 9 3.26 -13.01 -19.25
N LEU A 10 3.53 -12.81 -17.95
CA LEU A 10 3.65 -13.91 -16.99
C LEU A 10 2.28 -14.57 -16.70
N ALA A 11 1.21 -13.78 -16.61
CA ALA A 11 -0.15 -14.27 -16.50
C ALA A 11 -0.52 -15.13 -17.73
N TYR A 12 -0.24 -14.64 -18.95
CA TYR A 12 -0.47 -15.40 -20.17
C TYR A 12 0.28 -16.74 -20.23
N LEU A 13 1.49 -16.81 -19.66
CA LEU A 13 2.29 -18.05 -19.63
C LEU A 13 1.85 -19.05 -18.55
N PHE A 14 1.34 -18.57 -17.41
CA PHE A 14 0.97 -19.42 -16.26
C PHE A 14 -0.53 -19.71 -16.13
N GLU A 15 -1.39 -19.00 -16.84
CA GLU A 15 -2.85 -19.17 -16.77
C GLU A 15 -3.30 -20.38 -17.60
N THR A 16 -3.20 -21.57 -17.00
CA THR A 16 -3.70 -22.84 -17.56
C THR A 16 -5.05 -23.25 -16.94
N THR A 17 -5.94 -22.31 -16.63
CA THR A 17 -7.21 -22.62 -15.95
C THR A 17 -8.34 -22.88 -16.95
N ASN A 18 -9.02 -24.03 -16.78
CA ASN A 18 -10.18 -24.42 -17.57
C ASN A 18 -11.36 -23.49 -17.27
N ILE A 19 -11.99 -22.96 -18.33
CA ILE A 19 -12.98 -21.87 -18.30
C ILE A 19 -14.35 -22.26 -17.68
N SER A 20 -14.50 -23.49 -17.20
CA SER A 20 -15.78 -24.08 -16.81
C SER A 20 -16.30 -23.73 -15.40
N ASP A 21 -15.46 -23.15 -14.52
CA ASP A 21 -15.80 -22.91 -13.10
C ASP A 21 -15.87 -21.43 -12.69
N TYR A 22 -16.06 -20.51 -13.64
CA TYR A 22 -16.21 -19.09 -13.30
C TYR A 22 -17.60 -18.80 -12.70
N ASN A 23 -17.66 -18.78 -11.37
CA ASN A 23 -18.80 -18.21 -10.66
C ASN A 23 -18.85 -16.69 -10.90
N SER A 24 -20.03 -16.12 -11.16
CA SER A 24 -20.22 -14.67 -11.40
C SER A 24 -19.66 -13.79 -10.27
N LEU A 25 -19.64 -14.33 -9.04
CA LEU A 25 -19.04 -13.72 -7.87
C LEU A 25 -17.51 -13.64 -7.95
N LEU A 26 -16.84 -14.66 -8.48
CA LEU A 26 -15.37 -14.64 -8.65
C LEU A 26 -14.96 -13.59 -9.68
N VAL A 27 -15.69 -13.51 -10.78
CA VAL A 27 -15.46 -12.51 -11.84
C VAL A 27 -15.65 -11.09 -11.29
N SER A 28 -16.68 -10.85 -10.48
CA SER A 28 -16.90 -9.52 -9.90
C SER A 28 -15.79 -9.13 -8.90
N LEU A 29 -15.32 -10.06 -8.06
CA LEU A 29 -14.18 -9.82 -7.16
C LEU A 29 -12.89 -9.53 -7.92
N LEU A 30 -12.64 -10.23 -9.03
CA LEU A 30 -11.48 -9.96 -9.90
C LEU A 30 -11.52 -8.56 -10.50
N VAL A 31 -12.68 -8.13 -11.00
CA VAL A 31 -12.86 -6.78 -11.55
C VAL A 31 -12.66 -5.72 -10.46
N ILE A 32 -13.24 -5.91 -9.27
CA ILE A 32 -13.12 -4.96 -8.15
C ILE A 32 -11.67 -4.83 -7.66
N SER A 33 -10.98 -5.96 -7.47
CA SER A 33 -9.57 -5.96 -7.05
C SER A 33 -8.66 -5.31 -8.10
N SER A 34 -8.93 -5.54 -9.38
CA SER A 34 -8.20 -4.91 -10.49
C SER A 34 -8.38 -3.39 -10.52
N ILE A 35 -9.61 -2.90 -10.31
CA ILE A 35 -9.90 -1.45 -10.22
C ILE A 35 -9.15 -0.83 -9.03
N CYS A 36 -9.13 -1.51 -7.88
CA CYS A 36 -8.40 -1.06 -6.70
C CYS A 36 -6.88 -1.00 -6.98
N ALA A 37 -6.33 -2.02 -7.64
CA ALA A 37 -4.93 -2.04 -8.06
C ALA A 37 -4.60 -0.88 -9.02
N LEU A 38 -5.47 -0.58 -9.99
CA LEU A 38 -5.29 0.58 -10.89
C LEU A 38 -5.32 1.90 -10.13
N LEU A 39 -6.24 2.07 -9.18
CA LEU A 39 -6.35 3.29 -8.37
C LEU A 39 -5.09 3.52 -7.54
N THR A 40 -4.53 2.47 -6.93
CA THR A 40 -3.25 2.57 -6.22
C THR A 40 -2.12 2.92 -7.18
N ALA A 41 -2.02 2.30 -8.36
CA ALA A 41 -1.00 2.65 -9.35
C ALA A 41 -1.08 4.12 -9.84
N LEU A 42 -2.29 4.65 -10.02
CA LEU A 42 -2.49 6.05 -10.44
C LEU A 42 -2.11 7.04 -9.33
N THR A 43 -2.59 6.79 -8.11
CA THR A 43 -2.27 7.65 -6.96
C THR A 43 -0.78 7.66 -6.65
N THR A 44 -0.11 6.50 -6.70
CA THR A 44 1.34 6.41 -6.50
C THR A 44 2.13 7.20 -7.56
N SER A 45 1.74 7.10 -8.82
CA SER A 45 2.36 7.85 -9.91
C SER A 45 2.17 9.36 -9.76
N PHE A 46 0.97 9.80 -9.33
CA PHE A 46 0.70 11.21 -9.05
C PHE A 46 1.52 11.73 -7.87
N VAL A 47 1.63 10.98 -6.78
CA VAL A 47 2.43 11.37 -5.62
C VAL A 47 3.91 11.50 -5.99
N LEU A 48 4.46 10.55 -6.76
CA LEU A 48 5.85 10.60 -7.20
C LEU A 48 6.19 11.78 -8.14
N LYS A 49 5.17 12.43 -8.73
CA LYS A 49 5.37 13.65 -9.53
C LYS A 49 5.69 14.87 -8.67
N TYR A 50 5.16 14.92 -7.44
CA TYR A 50 5.30 16.09 -6.55
C TYR A 50 6.21 15.82 -5.34
N LEU A 51 6.43 14.55 -5.00
CA LEU A 51 7.18 14.08 -3.83
C LEU A 51 8.34 13.18 -4.26
N SER A 52 9.39 13.09 -3.43
CA SER A 52 10.53 12.20 -3.70
C SER A 52 10.16 10.73 -3.47
N SER A 53 10.90 9.81 -4.10
CA SER A 53 10.77 8.36 -3.86
C SER A 53 10.98 7.99 -2.38
N THR A 54 11.82 8.72 -1.65
CA THR A 54 12.03 8.55 -0.20
C THR A 54 10.79 8.92 0.60
N THR A 55 10.15 10.05 0.29
CA THR A 55 8.90 10.46 0.97
C THR A 55 7.76 9.48 0.68
N PHE A 56 7.67 8.98 -0.55
CA PHE A 56 6.66 8.00 -0.94
C PHE A 56 6.83 6.68 -0.17
N SER A 57 8.06 6.20 -0.01
CA SER A 57 8.35 5.00 0.80
C SER A 57 7.95 5.19 2.28
N MET A 58 8.21 6.38 2.84
CA MET A 58 7.83 6.69 4.22
C MET A 58 6.30 6.70 4.42
N ILE A 59 5.55 7.23 3.46
CA ILE A 59 4.07 7.17 3.45
C ILE A 59 3.58 5.72 3.38
N GLY A 60 4.26 4.86 2.63
CA GLY A 60 3.98 3.42 2.61
C GLY A 60 4.18 2.75 3.96
N ALA A 61 5.26 3.10 4.68
CA ALA A 61 5.48 2.64 6.04
C ALA A 61 4.40 3.13 7.01
N PHE A 62 3.97 4.38 6.88
CA PHE A 62 2.86 4.95 7.65
C PHE A 62 1.53 4.21 7.40
N ASN A 63 1.23 3.86 6.16
CA ASN A 63 0.01 3.11 5.82
C ASN A 63 -0.03 1.74 6.51
N LYS A 64 1.13 1.05 6.61
CA LYS A 64 1.24 -0.22 7.34
C LYS A 64 1.02 -0.05 8.85
N ILE A 65 1.52 1.04 9.44
CA ILE A 65 1.28 1.36 10.86
C ILE A 65 -0.22 1.58 11.10
N LEU A 66 -0.88 2.34 10.22
CA LEU A 66 -2.31 2.60 10.33
C LEU A 66 -3.14 1.31 10.22
N MET A 67 -2.77 0.43 9.28
CA MET A 67 -3.40 -0.89 9.13
C MET A 67 -3.16 -1.77 10.37
N GLY A 68 -1.95 -1.76 10.92
CA GLY A 68 -1.63 -2.47 12.16
C GLY A 68 -2.44 -1.96 13.36
N PHE A 69 -2.63 -0.65 13.47
CA PHE A 69 -3.49 -0.04 14.48
C PHE A 69 -4.97 -0.43 14.28
N SER A 70 -5.46 -0.39 13.05
CA SER A 70 -6.80 -0.87 12.68
C SER A 70 -7.01 -2.34 13.05
N GLY A 71 -5.99 -3.19 12.86
CA GLY A 71 -6.04 -4.60 13.26
C GLY A 71 -6.23 -4.79 14.77
N LEU A 72 -5.52 -4.01 15.58
CA LEU A 72 -5.68 -4.04 17.03
C LEU A 72 -7.07 -3.59 17.48
N VAL A 73 -7.62 -2.54 16.87
CA VAL A 73 -8.93 -1.96 17.26
C VAL A 73 -10.11 -2.79 16.75
N PHE A 74 -10.12 -3.14 15.46
CA PHE A 74 -11.28 -3.77 14.83
C PHE A 74 -11.26 -5.30 14.89
N LEU A 75 -10.07 -5.93 14.77
CA LEU A 75 -9.95 -7.39 14.79
C LEU A 75 -9.63 -7.95 16.18
N ARG A 76 -9.51 -7.08 17.21
CA ARG A 76 -9.23 -7.43 18.61
C ARG A 76 -8.04 -8.41 18.74
N GLU A 77 -7.03 -8.21 17.92
CA GLU A 77 -5.82 -9.03 17.95
C GLU A 77 -5.08 -8.90 19.28
N SER A 78 -4.28 -9.91 19.64
CA SER A 78 -3.56 -9.93 20.90
C SER A 78 -2.60 -8.73 21.02
N ILE A 79 -2.82 -7.94 22.06
CA ILE A 79 -2.03 -6.75 22.35
C ILE A 79 -0.79 -7.20 23.15
N ASN A 80 0.37 -7.19 22.51
CA ASN A 80 1.65 -7.36 23.18
C ASN A 80 2.32 -5.98 23.38
N PHE A 81 3.02 -5.79 24.50
CA PHE A 81 3.69 -4.53 24.81
C PHE A 81 4.66 -4.10 23.70
N PHE A 82 5.44 -5.04 23.18
CA PHE A 82 6.37 -4.77 22.07
C PHE A 82 5.67 -4.33 20.78
N ARG A 83 4.47 -4.85 20.51
CA ARG A 83 3.69 -4.49 19.31
C ARG A 83 3.08 -3.10 19.43
N LEU A 84 2.59 -2.74 20.62
CA LEU A 84 2.10 -1.40 20.88
C LEU A 84 3.25 -0.38 20.79
N LEU A 85 4.40 -0.71 21.37
CA LEU A 85 5.57 0.17 21.37
C LEU A 85 6.14 0.36 19.96
N SER A 86 6.16 -0.69 19.12
CA SER A 86 6.62 -0.57 17.73
C SER A 86 5.68 0.27 16.85
N LEU A 87 4.36 0.20 17.08
CA LEU A 87 3.40 1.08 16.41
C LEU A 87 3.60 2.55 16.82
N LEU A 88 3.80 2.81 18.11
CA LEU A 88 4.06 4.15 18.63
C LEU A 88 5.38 4.73 18.10
N ILE A 89 6.47 3.95 18.12
CA ILE A 89 7.77 4.41 17.61
C ILE A 89 7.71 4.67 16.09
N GLY A 90 6.99 3.83 15.34
CA GLY A 90 6.78 4.01 13.91
C GLY A 90 5.98 5.28 13.59
N ALA A 91 4.91 5.54 14.35
CA ALA A 91 4.13 6.77 14.23
C ALA A 91 4.99 8.01 14.54
N PHE A 92 5.80 7.95 15.60
CA PHE A 92 6.70 9.04 15.98
C PHE A 92 7.77 9.31 14.93
N SER A 93 8.37 8.26 14.35
CA SER A 93 9.33 8.37 13.24
C SER A 93 8.74 9.07 12.03
N THR A 94 7.49 8.73 11.67
CA THR A 94 6.77 9.36 10.55
C THR A 94 6.51 10.85 10.83
N LEU A 95 6.12 11.19 12.05
CA LEU A 95 5.86 12.56 12.45
C LEU A 95 7.13 13.43 12.41
N LEU A 96 8.26 12.91 12.90
CA LEU A 96 9.56 13.57 12.80
C LEU A 96 9.98 13.80 11.35
N TYR A 97 9.74 12.82 10.47
CA TYR A 97 10.07 12.94 9.05
C TYR A 97 9.26 14.04 8.35
N ILE A 98 7.96 14.13 8.61
CA ILE A 98 7.11 15.18 8.03
C ILE A 98 7.57 16.57 8.51
N ASN A 99 7.91 16.69 9.80
CA ASN A 99 8.42 17.94 10.35
C ASN A 99 9.73 18.35 9.69
N SER A 100 10.70 17.44 9.52
CA SER A 100 11.96 17.76 8.86
C SER A 100 11.76 18.18 7.40
N LEU A 101 10.82 17.55 6.70
CA LEU A 101 10.44 17.95 5.34
C LEU A 101 9.86 19.36 5.29
N ARG A 102 8.99 19.69 6.25
CA ARG A 102 8.38 21.03 6.37
C ARG A 102 9.44 22.11 6.61
N PHE A 103 10.40 21.85 7.49
CA PHE A 103 11.51 22.77 7.74
C PHE A 103 12.36 22.99 6.48
N LYS A 104 12.67 21.92 5.74
CA LYS A 104 13.44 22.03 4.49
C LYS A 104 12.73 22.89 3.43
N LYS A 105 11.39 22.84 3.39
CA LYS A 105 10.58 23.64 2.47
C LYS A 105 10.45 25.12 2.88
N MET A 106 10.67 25.49 4.14
CA MET A 106 10.64 26.90 4.59
C MET A 106 11.97 27.63 4.34
N ILE A 107 13.07 26.90 4.23
CA ILE A 107 14.42 27.46 4.04
C ILE A 107 14.73 27.72 2.56
N ASN A 108 13.93 27.16 1.65
CA ASN A 108 14.16 27.11 0.21
C ASN A 108 13.03 27.80 -0.55
#